data_AF-A0A800M9M5-F1
#
_entry.id   AF-A0A800M9M5-F1
#
_cell.length_a   1.000
_cell.length_b   1.000
_cell.length_c   1.000
_cell.angle_alpha   90.00
_cell.angle_beta   90.00
_cell.angle_gamma   90.00
#
_symmetry.space_group_name_H-M   'P 1'
#
loop_
_entity.id
_entity.type
_entity.pdbx_description
1 polymer ?
#
loop_
_entity_poly.entity_id
_entity_poly.type
_entity_poly.pdbx_seq_one_letter_code
_entity_poly.pdbx_strand_id
1 'polypeptide(L)'
;EQVQVHGPGYSKILLGDDVVDQWEDYLDLMADSIYKNSGRGCINCSGVWASRHTEEIAAALAERLGPYEVKDPTDPEAGIAAFTVPGQAEAVWGMIEEGCKETGTTHVTAKHGPRLEQMERCDYIRPTILHCDSPDLKMANTEYMFPFTSVVKCPQEKMIEKIGGTLVASAITNDETWAAQLTDATNIDRLNIGAMPTIALNWLQPHEGSIVDFLFRTRAYQTPDERLQRLCNGG
;
A
#
# COMPACT_ATOMS: atom_id res chain seq x y z
N GLU A 1 -27.41 -5.81 -13.26
CA GLU A 1 -26.81 -4.75 -12.44
C GLU A 1 -25.30 -4.90 -12.55
N GLN A 2 -24.56 -3.82 -12.80
CA GLN A 2 -23.10 -3.84 -12.74
C GLN A 2 -22.71 -3.33 -11.35
N VAL A 3 -21.82 -4.04 -10.67
CA VAL A 3 -21.32 -3.71 -9.34
C VAL A 3 -19.80 -3.70 -9.40
N GLN A 4 -19.18 -2.63 -8.91
CA GLN A 4 -17.74 -2.53 -8.74
C GLN A 4 -17.44 -2.55 -7.24
N VAL A 5 -16.66 -3.54 -6.81
CA VAL A 5 -16.29 -3.73 -5.40
C VAL A 5 -14.86 -3.22 -5.22
N HIS A 6 -14.68 -2.36 -4.23
CA HIS A 6 -13.40 -1.78 -3.86
C HIS A 6 -12.95 -2.37 -2.52
N GLY A 7 -11.82 -3.07 -2.56
CA GLY A 7 -11.33 -3.89 -1.46
C GLY A 7 -10.10 -3.30 -0.74
N PRO A 8 -9.46 -4.08 0.14
CA PRO A 8 -8.13 -3.77 0.67
C PRO A 8 -7.12 -3.59 -0.46
N GLY A 9 -6.11 -2.76 -0.23
CA GLY A 9 -5.15 -2.41 -1.26
C GLY A 9 -3.92 -3.29 -1.28
N TYR A 10 -3.37 -3.63 -0.11
CA TYR A 10 -2.12 -4.38 0.01
C TYR A 10 -0.98 -3.75 -0.80
N SER A 11 -0.93 -2.42 -0.86
CA SER A 11 0.02 -1.71 -1.73
C SER A 11 1.46 -1.93 -1.24
N LYS A 12 2.40 -2.07 -2.19
CA LYS A 12 3.78 -2.50 -1.91
C LYS A 12 4.83 -1.56 -2.49
N ILE A 13 5.97 -1.50 -1.83
CA ILE A 13 7.22 -1.01 -2.40
C ILE A 13 8.14 -2.21 -2.61
N LEU A 14 8.68 -2.36 -3.82
CA LEU A 14 9.60 -3.45 -4.17
C LEU A 14 10.97 -2.84 -4.49
N LEU A 15 12.02 -3.26 -3.81
CA LEU A 15 13.39 -2.84 -4.10
C LEU A 15 14.09 -3.90 -4.95
N GLY A 16 14.53 -3.51 -6.14
CA GLY A 16 15.34 -4.35 -7.01
C GLY A 16 16.73 -4.59 -6.44
N ASP A 17 17.30 -5.75 -6.72
CA ASP A 17 18.65 -6.17 -6.35
C ASP A 17 19.72 -5.23 -6.90
N ASP A 18 19.44 -4.50 -7.97
CA ASP A 18 20.35 -3.52 -8.56
C ASP A 18 20.43 -2.21 -7.76
N VAL A 19 19.47 -1.92 -6.87
CA VAL A 19 19.39 -0.68 -6.07
C VAL A 19 19.16 -0.89 -4.58
N VAL A 20 18.92 -2.11 -4.11
CA VAL A 20 18.60 -2.33 -2.69
C VAL A 20 19.77 -2.02 -1.75
N ASP A 21 21.02 -2.01 -2.23
CA ASP A 21 22.19 -1.60 -1.43
C ASP A 21 22.24 -0.09 -1.13
N GLN A 22 21.36 0.70 -1.76
CA GLN A 22 21.22 2.15 -1.63
C GLN A 22 19.79 2.49 -1.17
N TRP A 23 19.21 1.62 -0.34
CA TRP A 23 17.84 1.73 0.16
C TRP A 23 17.61 3.00 0.99
N GLU A 24 18.66 3.55 1.60
CA GLU A 24 18.62 4.75 2.42
C GLU A 24 18.08 5.97 1.64
N ASP A 25 18.40 6.05 0.35
CA ASP A 25 17.94 7.12 -0.55
C ASP A 25 16.41 7.11 -0.73
N TYR A 26 15.76 5.98 -0.43
CA TYR A 26 14.32 5.78 -0.57
C TYR A 26 13.57 5.77 0.77
N LEU A 27 14.26 6.01 1.90
CA LEU A 27 13.66 5.92 3.24
C LEU A 27 12.48 6.88 3.44
N ASP A 28 12.63 8.15 3.03
CA ASP A 28 11.54 9.12 3.15
C ASP A 28 10.34 8.74 2.27
N LEU A 29 10.59 8.20 1.08
CA LEU A 29 9.54 7.70 0.18
C LEU A 29 8.78 6.54 0.82
N MET A 30 9.50 5.58 1.41
CA MET A 30 8.90 4.46 2.14
C MET A 30 8.06 4.97 3.31
N ALA A 31 8.64 5.83 4.17
CA ALA A 31 7.96 6.36 5.34
C ALA A 31 6.69 7.16 4.97
N ASP A 32 6.77 8.01 3.94
CA ASP A 32 5.63 8.79 3.46
C ASP A 32 4.51 7.90 2.92
N SER A 33 4.87 6.86 2.16
CA SER A 33 3.91 5.92 1.58
C SER A 33 3.13 5.16 2.66
N ILE A 34 3.75 4.90 3.82
CA ILE A 34 3.14 4.23 4.96
C ILE A 34 2.28 5.20 5.78
N TYR A 35 2.81 6.39 6.07
CA TYR A 35 2.26 7.27 7.12
C TYR A 35 1.21 8.26 6.63
N LYS A 36 1.38 8.85 5.44
CA LYS A 36 0.49 9.93 4.97
C LYS A 36 -0.96 9.48 4.91
N ASN A 37 -1.89 10.41 5.13
CA ASN A 37 -3.33 10.11 5.31
C ASN A 37 -3.59 9.12 6.45
N SER A 38 -2.74 9.15 7.49
CA SER A 38 -2.77 8.25 8.64
C SER A 38 -2.73 6.76 8.26
N GLY A 39 -2.11 6.40 7.13
CA GLY A 39 -2.05 5.01 6.66
C GLY A 39 -3.42 4.38 6.37
N ARG A 40 -4.46 5.19 6.10
CA ARG A 40 -5.84 4.70 5.94
C ARG A 40 -6.28 4.50 4.49
N GLY A 41 -5.49 4.95 3.52
CA GLY A 41 -5.79 4.78 2.10
C GLY A 41 -5.44 3.38 1.63
N CYS A 42 -6.22 2.81 0.71
CA CYS A 42 -5.88 1.56 0.03
C CYS A 42 -4.54 1.64 -0.73
N ILE A 43 -4.13 2.83 -1.13
CA ILE A 43 -2.84 3.07 -1.79
C ILE A 43 -1.68 3.28 -0.80
N ASN A 44 -1.93 3.30 0.52
CA ASN A 44 -0.85 3.36 1.50
C ASN A 44 -0.07 2.05 1.48
N CYS A 45 1.24 2.16 1.60
CA CYS A 45 2.13 1.01 1.59
C CYS A 45 1.91 0.19 2.86
N SER A 46 1.57 -1.09 2.69
CA SER A 46 1.45 -2.07 3.78
C SER A 46 2.57 -3.11 3.75
N GLY A 47 3.42 -3.11 2.72
CA GLY A 47 4.56 -4.02 2.61
C GLY A 47 5.74 -3.42 1.84
N VAL A 48 6.94 -3.52 2.41
CA VAL A 48 8.21 -3.16 1.76
C VAL A 48 9.01 -4.43 1.54
N TRP A 49 9.33 -4.76 0.30
CA TRP A 49 9.92 -6.04 -0.08
C TRP A 49 11.31 -5.85 -0.69
N ALA A 50 12.27 -6.62 -0.19
CA ALA A 50 13.68 -6.54 -0.57
C ALA A 50 14.38 -7.89 -0.37
N SER A 51 15.42 -8.19 -1.15
CA SER A 51 16.19 -9.44 -0.99
C SER A 51 17.15 -9.43 0.20
N ARG A 52 17.58 -8.24 0.61
CA ARG A 52 18.58 -7.97 1.64
C ARG A 52 18.32 -6.60 2.29
N HIS A 53 19.09 -6.29 3.34
CA HIS A 53 18.96 -5.07 4.17
C HIS A 53 17.60 -4.88 4.86
N THR A 54 16.78 -5.92 4.92
CA THR A 54 15.39 -5.78 5.38
C THR A 54 15.28 -5.50 6.87
N GLU A 55 16.23 -5.98 7.66
CA GLU A 55 16.30 -5.68 9.10
C GLU A 55 16.67 -4.20 9.32
N GLU A 56 17.63 -3.69 8.54
CA GLU A 56 18.10 -2.31 8.56
C GLU A 56 17.01 -1.33 8.08
N ILE A 57 16.33 -1.66 6.98
CA ILE A 57 15.18 -0.90 6.47
C ILE A 57 14.08 -0.85 7.53
N ALA A 58 13.73 -2.00 8.14
CA ALA A 58 12.69 -2.04 9.16
C ALA A 58 13.08 -1.22 10.41
N ALA A 59 14.34 -1.30 10.83
CA ALA A 59 14.85 -0.52 11.94
C ALA A 59 14.79 0.98 11.65
N ALA A 60 15.19 1.42 10.46
CA ALA A 60 15.17 2.82 10.05
C ALA A 60 13.73 3.36 9.93
N LEU A 61 12.81 2.58 9.37
CA LEU A 61 11.38 2.93 9.34
C LEU A 61 10.80 3.02 10.75
N ALA A 62 11.18 2.11 11.65
CA ALA A 62 10.75 2.16 13.04
C ALA A 62 11.29 3.40 13.77
N GLU A 63 12.56 3.78 13.56
CA GLU A 63 13.11 5.04 14.11
C GLU A 63 12.39 6.28 13.56
N ARG A 64 12.00 6.25 12.29
CA ARG A 64 11.32 7.36 11.62
C ARG A 64 9.86 7.51 12.08
N LEU A 65 9.14 6.41 12.22
CA LEU A 65 7.68 6.39 12.42
C LEU A 65 7.26 6.04 13.86
N GLY A 66 8.09 5.29 14.59
CA GLY A 66 7.83 4.88 15.97
C GLY A 66 7.61 6.03 16.96
N PRO A 67 8.32 7.18 16.83
CA PRO A 67 8.13 8.33 17.71
C PRO A 67 6.79 9.07 17.58
N TYR A 68 6.00 8.85 16.51
CA TYR A 68 4.69 9.52 16.42
C TYR A 68 3.79 9.09 17.59
N GLU A 69 3.21 10.10 18.23
CA GLU A 69 2.30 9.97 19.38
C GLU A 69 0.89 10.37 18.97
N VAL A 70 -0.09 9.88 19.75
CA VAL A 70 -1.46 10.33 19.64
C VAL A 70 -1.54 11.77 20.13
N LYS A 71 -2.16 12.63 19.32
CA LYS A 71 -2.37 14.04 19.63
C LYS A 71 -3.86 14.35 19.58
N ASP A 72 -4.24 15.49 20.16
CA ASP A 72 -5.60 15.99 20.05
C ASP A 72 -5.98 16.18 18.57
N PRO A 73 -7.19 15.82 18.11
CA PRO A 73 -7.59 15.98 16.71
C PRO A 73 -7.55 17.42 16.19
N THR A 74 -7.51 18.42 17.08
CA THR A 74 -7.37 19.84 16.74
C THR A 74 -5.91 20.31 16.68
N ASP A 75 -4.95 19.46 17.10
CA ASP A 75 -3.53 19.73 16.96
C ASP A 75 -3.13 19.65 15.48
N PRO A 76 -2.52 20.69 14.90
CA PRO A 76 -2.11 20.67 13.49
C PRO A 76 -1.05 19.61 13.16
N GLU A 77 -0.37 19.06 14.17
CA GLU A 77 0.59 17.98 14.02
C GLU A 77 -0.02 16.59 14.30
N ALA A 78 -1.33 16.48 14.53
CA ALA A 78 -2.02 15.21 14.65
C ALA A 78 -2.06 14.48 13.30
N GLY A 79 -1.37 13.35 13.22
CA GLY A 79 -1.34 12.53 11.99
C GLY A 79 -1.78 11.08 12.18
N ILE A 80 -2.22 10.68 13.37
CA ILE A 80 -2.77 9.34 13.64
C ILE A 80 -4.29 9.45 13.74
N ALA A 81 -5.00 8.62 12.98
CA ALA A 81 -6.45 8.60 12.97
C ALA A 81 -7.01 7.69 14.07
N ALA A 82 -8.14 8.10 14.65
CA ALA A 82 -8.82 7.37 15.70
C ALA A 82 -9.59 6.15 15.17
N PHE A 83 -9.58 5.07 15.92
CA PHE A 83 -10.55 3.98 15.84
C PHE A 83 -11.76 4.35 16.69
N THR A 84 -12.89 4.59 16.03
CA THR A 84 -14.12 5.09 16.68
C THR A 84 -15.13 3.99 17.01
N VAL A 85 -14.90 2.77 16.49
CA VAL A 85 -15.73 1.61 16.79
C VAL A 85 -15.19 0.92 18.05
N PRO A 86 -16.01 0.78 19.13
CA PRO A 86 -15.56 0.17 20.37
C PRO A 86 -14.98 -1.24 20.15
N GLY A 87 -13.79 -1.49 20.72
CA GLY A 87 -13.09 -2.79 20.64
C GLY A 87 -12.40 -3.07 19.30
N GLN A 88 -12.55 -2.21 18.28
CA GLN A 88 -11.91 -2.43 16.97
C GLN A 88 -10.39 -2.32 17.07
N ALA A 89 -9.86 -1.30 17.74
CA ALA A 89 -8.41 -1.14 17.89
C ALA A 89 -7.80 -2.28 18.70
N GLU A 90 -8.44 -2.69 19.79
CA GLU A 90 -8.02 -3.82 20.61
C GLU A 90 -8.01 -5.13 19.80
N ALA A 91 -9.04 -5.38 18.99
CA ALA A 91 -9.09 -6.55 18.12
C ALA A 91 -7.99 -6.53 17.05
N VAL A 92 -7.75 -5.38 16.41
CA VAL A 92 -6.65 -5.20 15.44
C VAL A 92 -5.30 -5.42 16.11
N TRP A 93 -5.10 -4.83 17.29
CA TRP A 93 -3.87 -5.00 18.05
C TRP A 93 -3.64 -6.45 18.46
N GLY A 94 -4.66 -7.15 18.94
CA GLY A 94 -4.58 -8.57 19.27
C GLY A 94 -4.24 -9.46 18.08
N MET A 95 -4.71 -9.12 16.87
CA MET A 95 -4.31 -9.83 15.64
C MET A 95 -2.83 -9.61 15.31
N ILE A 96 -2.32 -8.40 15.51
CA ILE A 96 -0.90 -8.07 15.30
C ILE A 96 -0.03 -8.82 16.32
N GLU A 97 -0.40 -8.80 17.60
CA GLU A 97 0.32 -9.52 18.65
C GLU A 97 0.34 -11.02 18.40
N GLU A 98 -0.78 -11.61 17.96
CA GLU A 98 -0.83 -13.01 17.56
C GLU A 98 0.08 -13.30 16.36
N GLY A 99 0.06 -12.44 15.34
CA GLY A 99 0.94 -12.57 14.17
C GLY A 99 2.43 -12.49 14.53
N CYS A 100 2.79 -11.68 15.52
CA CYS A 100 4.18 -11.57 16.00
C CYS A 100 4.66 -12.80 16.78
N LYS A 101 3.79 -13.75 17.12
CA LYS A 101 4.21 -15.03 17.75
C LYS A 101 4.78 -16.02 16.72
N GLU A 102 4.54 -15.79 15.43
CA GLU A 102 5.09 -16.62 14.37
C GLU A 102 6.61 -16.39 14.24
N THR A 103 7.40 -17.46 14.35
CA THR A 103 8.86 -17.41 14.19
C THR A 103 9.22 -16.78 12.84
N GLY A 104 10.13 -15.80 12.87
CA GLY A 104 10.53 -15.04 11.69
C GLY A 104 9.82 -13.68 11.56
N THR A 105 8.80 -13.41 12.41
CA THR A 105 8.17 -12.09 12.52
C THR A 105 8.70 -11.33 13.75
N THR A 106 9.14 -10.09 13.56
CA THR A 106 9.63 -9.22 14.63
C THR A 106 8.86 -7.91 14.67
N HIS A 107 8.34 -7.51 15.83
CA HIS A 107 7.75 -6.18 16.03
C HIS A 107 8.84 -5.13 16.31
N VAL A 108 9.26 -4.43 15.26
CA VAL A 108 10.44 -3.54 15.30
C VAL A 108 10.14 -2.23 16.04
N THR A 109 8.92 -1.70 15.92
CA THR A 109 8.49 -0.48 16.64
C THR A 109 8.25 -0.67 18.14
N ALA A 110 8.31 -1.90 18.67
CA ALA A 110 8.06 -2.19 20.08
C ALA A 110 8.97 -1.38 21.02
N LYS A 111 10.20 -1.09 20.59
CA LYS A 111 11.18 -0.28 21.33
C LYS A 111 10.74 1.16 21.60
N HIS A 112 9.76 1.69 20.86
CA HIS A 112 9.25 3.06 21.04
C HIS A 112 8.06 3.13 22.02
N GLY A 113 7.75 2.04 22.71
CA GLY A 113 6.69 1.94 23.72
C GLY A 113 5.41 1.26 23.23
N PRO A 114 4.36 1.17 24.06
CA PRO A 114 3.06 0.61 23.67
C PRO A 114 2.50 1.29 22.42
N ARG A 115 1.80 0.53 21.56
CA ARG A 115 1.19 1.05 20.33
C ARG A 115 -0.30 1.32 20.49
N LEU A 116 -1.02 0.48 21.23
CA LEU A 116 -2.43 0.66 21.52
C LEU A 116 -2.62 1.68 22.65
N GLU A 117 -3.40 2.73 22.38
CA GLU A 117 -3.80 3.75 23.34
C GLU A 117 -5.33 3.82 23.42
N GLN A 118 -5.88 3.43 24.56
CA GLN A 118 -7.34 3.44 24.78
C GLN A 118 -7.76 4.75 25.43
N MET A 119 -8.80 5.38 24.90
CA MET A 119 -9.41 6.59 25.49
C MET A 119 -10.89 6.38 25.77
N GLU A 120 -11.53 7.36 26.42
CA GLU A 120 -12.94 7.26 26.82
C GLU A 120 -13.90 7.06 25.62
N ARG A 121 -13.58 7.65 24.45
CA ARG A 121 -14.48 7.72 23.29
C ARG A 121 -13.96 7.07 22.02
N CYS A 122 -12.67 6.77 21.98
CA CYS A 122 -11.99 6.22 20.81
C CYS A 122 -10.66 5.64 21.24
N ASP A 123 -10.12 4.75 20.42
CA ASP A 123 -8.81 4.18 20.62
C ASP A 123 -7.88 4.60 19.47
N TYR A 124 -6.58 4.47 19.69
CA TYR A 124 -5.58 4.73 18.68
C TYR A 124 -4.58 3.58 18.63
N ILE A 125 -4.03 3.35 17.45
CA ILE A 125 -2.86 2.49 17.28
C ILE A 125 -1.76 3.33 16.64
N ARG A 126 -0.64 3.46 17.34
CA ARG A 126 0.55 4.15 16.85
C ARG A 126 1.19 3.39 15.69
N PRO A 127 1.98 4.06 14.83
CA PRO A 127 2.64 3.42 13.72
C PRO A 127 3.38 2.15 14.14
N THR A 128 3.18 1.09 13.36
CA THR A 128 3.65 -0.25 13.68
C THR A 128 4.41 -0.82 12.48
N ILE A 129 5.69 -1.10 12.68
CA ILE A 129 6.56 -1.73 11.67
C ILE A 129 6.92 -3.12 12.15
N LEU A 130 6.61 -4.10 11.33
CA LEU A 130 7.06 -5.47 11.48
C LEU A 130 8.19 -5.78 10.51
N HIS A 131 9.03 -6.73 10.86
CA HIS A 131 9.97 -7.37 9.96
C HIS A 131 9.59 -8.85 9.82
N CYS A 132 9.63 -9.35 8.59
CA CYS A 132 9.38 -10.75 8.25
C CYS A 132 10.61 -11.28 7.49
N ASP A 133 11.23 -12.35 7.98
CA ASP A 133 12.41 -12.95 7.36
C ASP A 133 12.10 -13.84 6.14
N SER A 134 10.81 -14.06 5.86
CA SER A 134 10.30 -14.87 4.77
C SER A 134 8.97 -14.29 4.24
N PRO A 135 8.69 -14.40 2.93
CA PRO A 135 7.42 -13.96 2.35
C PRO A 135 6.25 -14.89 2.68
N ASP A 136 6.52 -16.08 3.22
CA ASP A 136 5.50 -17.10 3.50
C ASP A 136 4.85 -16.91 4.88
N LEU A 137 5.33 -15.96 5.68
CA LEU A 137 4.77 -15.63 7.00
C LEU A 137 3.43 -14.92 6.86
N LYS A 138 2.53 -15.14 7.82
CA LYS A 138 1.19 -14.55 7.83
C LYS A 138 1.25 -13.02 7.74
N MET A 139 2.18 -12.41 8.46
CA MET A 139 2.32 -10.96 8.53
C MET A 139 2.94 -10.34 7.27
N ALA A 140 3.55 -11.13 6.37
CA ALA A 140 4.25 -10.60 5.20
C ALA A 140 3.29 -9.93 4.19
N ASN A 141 2.04 -10.38 4.13
CA ASN A 141 1.00 -9.83 3.24
C ASN A 141 -0.28 -9.47 4.01
N THR A 142 -0.13 -8.70 5.09
CA THR A 142 -1.24 -8.17 5.89
C THR A 142 -1.38 -6.66 5.70
N GLU A 143 -2.61 -6.16 5.74
CA GLU A 143 -2.94 -4.74 5.70
C GLU A 143 -3.87 -4.39 6.86
N TYR A 144 -3.66 -3.22 7.48
CA TYR A 144 -4.57 -2.63 8.45
C TYR A 144 -4.76 -1.14 8.13
N MET A 145 -5.92 -0.58 8.48
CA MET A 145 -6.26 0.82 8.22
C MET A 145 -5.65 1.80 9.23
N PHE A 146 -4.33 1.77 9.39
CA PHE A 146 -3.51 2.72 10.12
C PHE A 146 -2.05 2.61 9.61
N PRO A 147 -1.08 3.42 10.06
CA PRO A 147 0.30 3.31 9.58
C PRO A 147 0.94 1.98 10.01
N PHE A 148 0.74 0.95 9.22
CA PHE A 148 1.17 -0.42 9.45
C PHE A 148 1.92 -0.93 8.23
N THR A 149 3.08 -1.55 8.44
CA THR A 149 3.83 -2.18 7.35
C THR A 149 4.66 -3.34 7.84
N SER A 150 4.73 -4.38 7.02
CA SER A 150 5.72 -5.44 7.13
C SER A 150 6.86 -5.20 6.14
N VAL A 151 8.09 -5.17 6.63
CA VAL A 151 9.30 -5.22 5.80
C VAL A 151 9.68 -6.68 5.61
N VAL A 152 9.66 -7.15 4.38
CA VAL A 152 9.71 -8.58 4.04
C VAL A 152 10.99 -8.90 3.29
N LYS A 153 11.74 -9.87 3.81
CA LYS A 153 12.86 -10.46 3.10
C LYS A 153 12.35 -11.46 2.07
N CYS A 154 12.59 -11.17 0.79
CA CYS A 154 12.18 -12.02 -0.32
C CYS A 154 13.20 -11.92 -1.46
N PRO A 155 13.75 -13.02 -1.97
CA PRO A 155 14.58 -12.98 -3.18
C PRO A 155 13.84 -12.31 -4.34
N GLN A 156 14.52 -11.45 -5.12
CA GLN A 156 13.88 -10.66 -6.20
C GLN A 156 13.11 -11.55 -7.17
N GLU A 157 13.70 -12.70 -7.54
CA GLU A 157 13.11 -13.64 -8.48
C GLU A 157 11.79 -14.27 -8.01
N LYS A 158 11.47 -14.16 -6.71
CA LYS A 158 10.23 -14.65 -6.11
C LYS A 158 9.23 -13.54 -5.76
N MET A 159 9.65 -12.27 -5.76
CA MET A 159 8.81 -11.18 -5.26
C MET A 159 7.47 -11.08 -6.01
N ILE A 160 7.50 -11.06 -7.34
CA ILE A 160 6.28 -10.91 -8.17
C ILE A 160 5.26 -12.03 -7.87
N GLU A 161 5.74 -13.26 -7.69
CA GLU A 161 4.89 -14.42 -7.34
C GLU A 161 4.33 -14.30 -5.91
N LYS A 162 5.15 -13.83 -4.97
CA LYS A 162 4.87 -13.91 -3.53
C LYS A 162 4.12 -12.71 -2.96
N ILE A 163 4.16 -11.55 -3.60
CA ILE A 163 3.49 -10.33 -3.11
C ILE A 163 1.95 -10.43 -3.09
N GLY A 164 1.37 -11.45 -3.73
CA GLY A 164 -0.07 -11.63 -3.85
C GLY A 164 -0.72 -10.54 -4.69
N GLY A 165 -2.04 -10.37 -4.54
CA GLY A 165 -2.75 -9.24 -5.16
C GLY A 165 -2.30 -7.92 -4.53
N THR A 166 -1.96 -6.95 -5.38
CA THR A 166 -1.40 -5.65 -4.97
C THR A 166 -2.07 -4.54 -5.78
N LEU A 167 -2.75 -3.62 -5.10
CA LEU A 167 -3.43 -2.51 -5.75
C LEU A 167 -2.44 -1.52 -6.36
N VAL A 168 -1.45 -1.09 -5.59
CA VAL A 168 -0.36 -0.24 -6.09
C VAL A 168 0.98 -0.85 -5.75
N ALA A 169 1.82 -1.08 -6.76
CA ALA A 169 3.23 -1.44 -6.58
C ALA A 169 4.12 -0.29 -7.04
N SER A 170 5.05 0.14 -6.20
CA SER A 170 6.16 0.99 -6.62
C SER A 170 7.44 0.18 -6.62
N ALA A 171 7.88 -0.23 -7.81
CA ALA A 171 9.09 -1.02 -7.99
C ALA A 171 10.25 -0.09 -8.32
N ILE A 172 11.20 0.00 -7.40
CA ILE A 172 12.40 0.84 -7.53
C ILE A 172 13.51 -0.04 -8.08
N THR A 173 13.86 0.19 -9.35
CA THR A 173 14.88 -0.57 -10.09
C THR A 173 15.29 0.20 -11.34
N ASN A 174 16.50 -0.05 -11.82
CA ASN A 174 16.99 0.32 -13.15
C ASN A 174 17.20 -0.92 -14.05
N ASP A 175 16.84 -2.13 -13.59
CA ASP A 175 16.88 -3.35 -14.39
C ASP A 175 15.67 -3.43 -15.32
N GLU A 176 15.89 -3.10 -16.59
CA GLU A 176 14.88 -3.17 -17.65
C GLU A 176 14.27 -4.57 -17.83
N THR A 177 15.01 -5.64 -17.50
CA THR A 177 14.49 -7.00 -17.59
C THR A 177 13.44 -7.25 -16.52
N TRP A 178 13.71 -6.83 -15.28
CA TRP A 178 12.76 -6.97 -14.19
C TRP A 178 11.59 -5.98 -14.33
N ALA A 179 11.83 -4.77 -14.82
CA ALA A 179 10.78 -3.81 -15.15
C ALA A 179 9.79 -4.35 -16.20
N ALA A 180 10.27 -5.07 -17.21
CA ALA A 180 9.41 -5.76 -18.18
C ALA A 180 8.58 -6.86 -17.51
N GLN A 181 9.18 -7.68 -16.64
CA GLN A 181 8.46 -8.72 -15.89
C GLN A 181 7.37 -8.14 -14.98
N LEU A 182 7.64 -7.01 -14.32
CA LEU A 182 6.67 -6.27 -13.51
C LEU A 182 5.52 -5.73 -14.37
N THR A 183 5.82 -5.24 -15.57
CA THR A 183 4.80 -4.74 -16.52
C THR A 183 3.85 -5.86 -16.98
N ASP A 184 4.36 -7.08 -17.13
CA ASP A 184 3.57 -8.26 -17.50
C ASP A 184 2.81 -8.88 -16.30
N ALA A 185 3.06 -8.43 -15.08
CA ALA A 185 2.46 -8.98 -13.87
C ALA A 185 0.97 -8.62 -13.77
N THR A 186 0.11 -9.65 -13.70
CA THR A 186 -1.35 -9.48 -13.66
C THR A 186 -1.92 -9.35 -12.25
N ASN A 187 -1.08 -9.49 -11.22
CA ASN A 187 -1.44 -9.35 -9.81
C ASN A 187 -1.18 -7.94 -9.26
N ILE A 188 -0.78 -6.99 -10.12
CA ILE A 188 -0.56 -5.59 -9.78
C ILE A 188 -1.52 -4.73 -10.60
N ASP A 189 -2.42 -4.00 -9.95
CA ASP A 189 -3.43 -3.20 -10.66
C ASP A 189 -2.83 -1.87 -11.16
N ARG A 190 -2.03 -1.20 -10.33
CA ARG A 190 -1.29 0.01 -10.68
C ARG A 190 0.20 -0.14 -10.38
N LEU A 191 1.00 -0.03 -11.42
CA LEU A 191 2.45 -0.15 -11.35
C LEU A 191 3.13 1.20 -11.55
N ASN A 192 4.04 1.54 -10.63
CA ASN A 192 5.02 2.61 -10.79
C ASN A 192 6.40 1.95 -10.94
N ILE A 193 7.10 2.21 -12.05
CA ILE A 193 8.52 1.85 -12.21
C ILE A 193 9.36 3.09 -11.87
N GLY A 194 10.22 2.97 -10.86
CA GLY A 194 11.06 4.03 -10.32
C GLY A 194 10.62 4.52 -8.94
N ALA A 195 11.39 5.45 -8.37
CA ALA A 195 11.21 5.98 -7.02
C ALA A 195 10.00 6.95 -6.93
N MET A 196 8.80 6.40 -6.97
CA MET A 196 7.54 7.10 -6.72
C MET A 196 6.86 6.51 -5.48
N PRO A 197 6.29 7.33 -4.58
CA PRO A 197 5.56 6.80 -3.44
C PRO A 197 4.24 6.15 -3.91
N THR A 198 3.78 5.10 -3.23
CA THR A 198 2.53 4.39 -3.60
C THR A 198 1.30 5.31 -3.56
N ILE A 199 1.35 6.32 -2.69
CA ILE A 199 0.32 7.34 -2.51
C ILE A 199 0.33 8.44 -3.59
N ALA A 200 1.28 8.43 -4.53
CA ALA A 200 1.32 9.42 -5.60
C ALA A 200 0.07 9.31 -6.46
N LEU A 201 -0.83 10.29 -6.39
CA LEU A 201 -2.04 10.35 -7.19
C LEU A 201 -1.79 11.13 -8.48
N ASN A 202 -2.16 10.54 -9.61
CA ASN A 202 -2.26 11.23 -10.88
C ASN A 202 -3.68 11.02 -11.41
N TRP A 203 -4.41 12.11 -11.66
CA TRP A 203 -5.80 12.08 -12.14
C TRP A 203 -5.95 11.33 -13.47
N LEU A 204 -4.88 11.26 -14.26
CA LEU A 204 -4.85 10.54 -15.53
C LEU A 204 -4.49 9.04 -15.37
N GLN A 205 -4.16 8.60 -14.16
CA GLN A 205 -3.76 7.22 -13.84
C GLN A 205 -4.50 6.73 -12.58
N PRO A 206 -5.83 6.54 -12.66
CA PRO A 206 -6.60 6.03 -11.54
C PRO A 206 -6.13 4.61 -11.18
N HIS A 207 -6.03 4.33 -9.88
CA HIS A 207 -5.48 3.07 -9.36
C HIS A 207 -6.45 1.88 -9.46
N GLU A 208 -7.72 2.13 -9.83
CA GLU A 208 -8.75 1.11 -10.03
C GLU A 208 -9.43 1.25 -11.41
N GLY A 209 -8.70 1.80 -12.37
CA GLY A 209 -9.21 2.09 -13.71
C GLY A 209 -10.15 3.30 -13.78
N SER A 210 -10.63 3.61 -14.98
CA SER A 210 -11.52 4.76 -15.19
C SER A 210 -12.96 4.41 -14.84
N ILE A 211 -13.59 5.22 -14.00
CA ILE A 211 -15.03 5.09 -13.69
C ILE A 211 -15.90 5.18 -14.96
N VAL A 212 -15.39 5.80 -16.03
CA VAL A 212 -16.10 5.90 -17.31
C VAL A 212 -16.33 4.51 -17.93
N ASP A 213 -15.37 3.59 -17.79
CA ASP A 213 -15.49 2.23 -18.35
C ASP A 213 -16.54 1.40 -17.62
N PHE A 214 -16.80 1.74 -16.36
CA PHE A 214 -17.87 1.13 -15.56
C PHE A 214 -19.24 1.78 -15.85
N LEU A 215 -19.30 3.12 -15.88
CA LEU A 215 -20.57 3.85 -16.03
C LEU A 215 -21.11 3.84 -17.46
N PHE A 216 -20.23 3.72 -18.46
CA PHE A 216 -20.59 3.82 -19.87
C PHE A 216 -20.20 2.56 -20.62
N ARG A 217 -21.05 2.15 -21.56
CA ARG A 217 -20.77 1.06 -22.48
C ARG A 217 -20.55 1.61 -23.88
N THR A 218 -19.45 1.24 -24.53
CA THR A 218 -19.20 1.56 -25.93
C THR A 218 -20.28 0.96 -26.81
N ARG A 219 -20.91 1.79 -27.66
CA ARG A 219 -21.91 1.36 -28.65
C ARG A 219 -21.34 1.53 -30.06
N ALA A 220 -21.15 0.42 -30.76
CA ALA A 220 -20.98 0.48 -32.21
C ALA A 220 -22.30 0.96 -32.83
N TYR A 221 -22.23 2.00 -33.64
CA TYR A 221 -23.39 2.62 -34.26
C TYR A 221 -23.17 2.69 -35.76
N GLN A 222 -24.13 2.18 -36.51
CA GLN A 222 -24.18 2.29 -37.96
C GLN A 222 -25.57 2.77 -38.34
N THR A 223 -25.63 3.66 -39.33
CA THR A 223 -26.90 4.12 -39.90
C THR A 223 -26.73 4.22 -41.43
N PRO A 224 -27.80 4.00 -42.21
CA PRO A 224 -27.74 4.21 -43.65
C PRO A 224 -27.45 5.67 -44.01
N ASP A 225 -26.75 5.89 -45.13
CA ASP A 225 -26.39 7.22 -45.63
C ASP A 225 -27.60 8.13 -45.84
N GLU A 226 -28.73 7.55 -46.27
CA GLU A 226 -30.01 8.25 -46.46
C GLU A 226 -30.50 8.92 -45.18
N ARG A 227 -30.29 8.30 -44.01
CA ARG A 227 -30.67 8.86 -42.71
C ARG A 227 -29.70 9.94 -42.25
N LEU A 228 -28.41 9.80 -42.56
CA LEU A 228 -27.40 10.85 -42.32
C LEU A 228 -27.72 12.10 -43.14
N GLN A 229 -28.03 11.94 -44.43
CA GLN A 229 -28.38 13.05 -45.32
C GLN A 229 -29.63 13.80 -44.84
N ARG A 230 -30.66 13.10 -44.36
CA ARG A 230 -31.86 13.72 -43.78
C ARG A 230 -31.58 14.49 -42.48
N LEU A 231 -30.65 14.01 -41.66
CA LEU A 231 -30.29 14.69 -40.39
C LEU A 231 -29.41 15.91 -40.62
N CYS A 232 -28.51 15.89 -41.61
CA CYS A 232 -27.60 16.99 -41.91
C CYS A 232 -28.24 18.12 -42.72
N ASN A 233 -29.24 17.82 -43.55
CA ASN A 233 -29.86 18.81 -44.43
C ASN A 233 -31.04 19.58 -43.79
N GLY A 234 -31.37 19.29 -42.53
CA GLY A 234 -32.54 19.86 -41.85
C GLY A 234 -33.87 19.36 -42.46
N GLY A 235 -34.93 19.39 -41.66
CA GLY A 235 -36.29 19.14 -42.16
C GLY A 235 -36.75 20.18 -43.16
#